data_AF-A0A482UV65-F1
#
_entry.id   AF-A0A482UV65-F1
#
_cell.length_a   1.000
_cell.length_b   1.000
_cell.length_c   1.000
_cell.angle_alpha   90.00
_cell.angle_beta   90.00
_cell.angle_gamma   90.00
#
_symmetry.space_group_name_H-M   'P 1'
#
loop_
_entity.id
_entity.type
_entity.pdbx_description
1 polymer ?
#
loop_
_entity_poly.entity_id
_entity_poly.type
_entity_poly.pdbx_seq_one_letter_code
_entity_poly.pdbx_strand_id
1 'polypeptide(L)'
;MLHDLRSAHVVWKVMVSANVDGKVYTHTPSDPSSHAHTDVPSSPRSICTLASVGTGMVCMGQVGGFMSLLDVHTQRIVYDMRVHTDDIRCVVSAYTPSPSPSPSFMHTILSTSYDSTGCVWGYTPSPSSSSTLQKLGVLVGAHTDKILSALYVQPGGGVVTTGADGQVVWWGR
;
A
#
# COMPACT_ATOMS: atom_id res chain seq x y z
N MET A 1 -25.11 38.93 9.58
CA MET A 1 -24.77 38.05 8.44
C MET A 1 -23.92 36.92 9.01
N LEU A 2 -24.57 35.82 9.41
CA LEU A 2 -23.92 34.66 10.04
C LEU A 2 -23.38 33.73 8.95
N HIS A 3 -22.08 33.44 8.97
CA HIS A 3 -21.49 32.40 8.13
C HIS A 3 -21.86 31.02 8.71
N ASP A 4 -22.79 30.33 8.05
CA ASP A 4 -23.09 28.91 8.29
C ASP A 4 -22.01 28.06 7.59
N LEU A 5 -20.92 27.78 8.29
CA LEU A 5 -19.88 26.83 7.87
C LEU A 5 -20.19 25.45 8.46
N ARG A 6 -21.20 24.77 7.91
CA ARG A 6 -21.34 23.32 8.09
C ARG A 6 -20.43 22.61 7.09
N SER A 7 -19.12 22.63 7.34
CA SER A 7 -18.21 21.70 6.68
C SER A 7 -18.48 20.30 7.23
N ALA A 8 -19.37 19.55 6.59
CA ALA A 8 -19.55 18.14 6.86
C ALA A 8 -18.26 17.41 6.44
N HIS A 9 -17.38 17.13 7.40
CA HIS A 9 -16.29 16.19 7.20
C HIS A 9 -16.88 14.79 7.13
N VAL A 10 -17.20 14.34 5.92
CA VAL A 10 -17.60 12.95 5.71
C VAL A 10 -16.36 12.08 5.89
N VAL A 11 -16.19 11.53 7.09
CA VAL A 11 -15.17 10.52 7.38
C VAL A 11 -15.68 9.20 6.81
N TRP A 12 -15.33 8.92 5.56
CA TRP A 12 -15.57 7.61 4.97
C TRP A 12 -14.67 6.60 5.68
N LYS A 13 -15.27 5.77 6.53
CA LYS A 13 -14.63 4.56 7.02
C LYS A 13 -14.99 3.47 6.01
N VAL A 14 -13.99 2.89 5.35
CA VAL A 14 -14.17 1.72 4.50
C VAL A 14 -13.30 0.61 5.06
N MET A 15 -13.88 -0.57 5.23
CA MET A 15 -13.13 -1.78 5.55
C MET A 15 -12.87 -2.51 4.24
N VAL A 16 -11.62 -2.96 4.05
CA VAL A 16 -11.21 -3.65 2.82
C VAL A 16 -10.71 -5.03 3.22
N SER A 17 -11.24 -6.04 2.55
CA SER A 17 -10.85 -7.44 2.74
C SER A 17 -10.58 -8.07 1.39
N ALA A 18 -9.70 -9.05 1.36
CA ALA A 18 -9.41 -9.80 0.16
C ALA A 18 -9.49 -11.29 0.41
N ASN A 19 -9.82 -12.05 -0.64
CA ASN A 19 -9.98 -13.48 -0.58
C ASN A 19 -8.93 -14.19 -1.47
N VAL A 20 -8.75 -15.49 -1.25
CA VAL A 20 -7.82 -16.34 -2.01
C VAL A 20 -8.21 -16.50 -3.49
N ASP A 21 -9.44 -16.13 -3.85
CA ASP A 21 -9.92 -16.09 -5.23
C ASP A 21 -9.49 -14.82 -6.00
N GLY A 22 -8.73 -13.92 -5.35
CA GLY A 22 -8.27 -12.66 -5.94
C GLY A 22 -9.34 -11.57 -5.95
N LYS A 23 -10.44 -11.73 -5.22
CA LYS A 23 -11.46 -10.68 -5.08
C LYS A 23 -11.16 -9.77 -3.91
N VAL A 24 -11.43 -8.48 -4.13
CA VAL A 24 -11.36 -7.44 -3.10
C VAL A 24 -12.76 -6.97 -2.79
N TYR A 25 -13.10 -6.93 -1.51
CA TYR A 25 -14.39 -6.46 -1.02
C TYR A 25 -14.18 -5.19 -0.21
N THR A 26 -15.04 -4.21 -0.46
CA THR A 26 -15.08 -2.95 0.27
C THR A 26 -16.40 -2.84 1.00
N HIS A 27 -16.35 -2.64 2.31
CA HIS A 27 -17.50 -2.62 3.21
C HIS A 27 -17.65 -1.26 3.87
N THR A 28 -18.88 -0.79 3.99
CA THR A 28 -19.19 0.40 4.80
C THR A 28 -19.52 -0.06 6.22
N PRO A 29 -18.80 0.37 7.27
CA PRO A 29 -19.04 -0.11 8.63
C PRO A 29 -20.45 0.15 9.17
N SER A 30 -21.14 1.18 8.66
CA SER A 30 -22.51 1.48 9.04
C SER A 30 -23.55 0.56 8.40
N ASP A 31 -23.18 -0.12 7.31
CA ASP A 31 -24.03 -1.09 6.62
C ASP A 31 -23.17 -2.27 6.13
N PRO A 32 -22.93 -3.26 7.00
CA PRO A 32 -22.11 -4.42 6.66
C PRO A 32 -22.73 -5.33 5.58
N SER A 33 -24.01 -5.12 5.24
CA SER A 33 -24.64 -5.84 4.12
C SER A 33 -24.27 -5.23 2.78
N SER A 34 -23.97 -3.92 2.75
CA SER A 34 -23.46 -3.23 1.58
C SER A 34 -21.99 -3.60 1.33
N HIS A 35 -21.75 -4.34 0.24
CA HIS A 35 -20.41 -4.62 -0.24
C HIS A 35 -20.33 -4.42 -1.75
N ALA A 36 -19.30 -3.69 -2.17
CA ALA A 36 -18.84 -3.69 -3.55
C ALA A 36 -17.67 -4.68 -3.66
N HIS A 37 -17.51 -5.27 -4.83
CA HIS A 37 -16.36 -6.11 -5.13
C HIS A 37 -15.70 -5.68 -6.43
N THR A 38 -14.38 -5.80 -6.46
CA THR A 38 -13.56 -5.63 -7.65
C THR A 38 -12.80 -6.93 -7.90
N ASP A 39 -12.86 -7.43 -9.13
CA ASP A 39 -11.99 -8.50 -9.59
C ASP A 39 -10.62 -7.92 -9.95
N VAL A 40 -9.54 -8.52 -9.45
CA VAL A 40 -8.18 -8.13 -9.87
C VAL A 40 -7.94 -8.65 -11.30
N PRO A 41 -7.64 -7.78 -12.29
CA PRO A 41 -7.70 -8.12 -13.72
C PRO A 41 -6.71 -9.19 -14.18
N SER A 42 -5.63 -9.42 -13.43
CA SER A 42 -4.61 -10.41 -13.75
C SER A 42 -4.90 -11.69 -12.96
N SER A 43 -5.07 -12.82 -13.69
CA SER A 43 -5.17 -14.22 -13.24
C SER A 43 -5.43 -14.41 -11.73
N PRO A 44 -6.51 -15.05 -11.26
CA PRO A 44 -6.91 -15.07 -9.84
C PRO A 44 -5.72 -15.34 -8.92
N ARG A 45 -5.14 -14.26 -8.41
CA ARG A 45 -3.95 -14.28 -7.57
C ARG A 45 -4.42 -14.06 -6.16
N SER A 46 -4.04 -14.97 -5.28
CA SER A 46 -4.30 -14.80 -3.86
C SER A 46 -3.65 -13.50 -3.38
N ILE A 47 -4.47 -12.64 -2.77
CA ILE A 47 -3.99 -11.46 -2.08
C ILE A 47 -3.51 -11.90 -0.71
N CYS A 48 -2.29 -11.53 -0.37
CA CYS A 48 -1.64 -11.96 0.88
C CYS A 48 -1.56 -10.83 1.91
N THR A 49 -1.59 -9.57 1.49
CA THR A 49 -1.48 -8.41 2.37
C THR A 49 -2.14 -7.18 1.76
N LEU A 50 -2.64 -6.28 2.60
CA LEU A 50 -3.30 -5.04 2.23
C LEU A 50 -2.75 -3.88 3.08
N ALA A 51 -2.62 -2.70 2.47
CA ALA A 51 -2.34 -1.46 3.18
C ALA A 51 -3.13 -0.29 2.58
N SER A 52 -3.63 0.60 3.43
CA SER A 52 -4.19 1.88 2.99
C SER A 52 -3.07 2.81 2.52
N VAL A 53 -3.26 3.46 1.37
CA VAL A 53 -2.31 4.43 0.80
C VAL A 53 -2.99 5.78 0.65
N GLY A 54 -3.08 6.52 1.74
CA GLY A 54 -3.78 7.80 1.73
C GLY A 54 -5.30 7.65 1.62
N THR A 55 -5.95 8.65 1.03
CA THR A 55 -7.42 8.68 0.96
C THR A 55 -7.90 7.91 -0.26
N GLY A 56 -8.59 6.79 -0.04
CA GLY A 56 -9.31 6.07 -1.10
C GLY A 56 -8.47 5.11 -1.93
N MET A 57 -7.18 4.92 -1.61
CA MET A 57 -6.34 3.93 -2.29
C MET A 57 -5.96 2.79 -1.36
N VAL A 58 -5.91 1.58 -1.91
CA VAL A 58 -5.44 0.38 -1.23
C VAL A 58 -4.33 -0.24 -2.06
N CYS A 59 -3.19 -0.51 -1.42
CA CYS A 59 -2.13 -1.31 -1.98
C CYS A 59 -2.29 -2.77 -1.56
N MET A 60 -2.07 -3.66 -2.50
CA MET A 60 -2.26 -5.09 -2.34
C MET A 60 -0.98 -5.80 -2.74
N GLY A 61 -0.45 -6.60 -1.82
CA GLY A 61 0.57 -7.58 -2.15
C GLY A 61 -0.08 -8.89 -2.56
N GLN A 62 0.48 -9.54 -3.57
CA GLN A 62 -0.05 -10.78 -4.14
C GLN A 62 1.03 -11.86 -4.24
N VAL A 63 0.56 -13.08 -4.44
CA VAL A 63 1.37 -14.23 -4.84
C VAL A 63 2.07 -13.97 -6.19
N GLY A 64 3.30 -14.46 -6.34
CA GLY A 64 4.13 -14.28 -7.54
C GLY A 64 4.78 -12.91 -7.68
N GLY A 65 4.77 -12.11 -6.60
CA GLY A 65 5.51 -10.85 -6.51
C GLY A 65 4.81 -9.67 -7.17
N PHE A 66 3.49 -9.73 -7.31
CA PHE A 66 2.70 -8.64 -7.89
C PHE A 66 2.19 -7.69 -6.81
N MET A 67 2.23 -6.41 -7.15
CA MET A 67 1.67 -5.34 -6.35
C MET A 67 0.64 -4.59 -7.19
N SER A 68 -0.54 -4.38 -6.64
CA SER A 68 -1.58 -3.59 -7.30
C SER A 68 -2.09 -2.46 -6.40
N LEU A 69 -2.46 -1.35 -7.01
CA LEU A 69 -3.15 -0.23 -6.34
C LEU A 69 -4.59 -0.16 -6.82
N LEU A 70 -5.53 -0.30 -5.89
CA LEU A 70 -6.96 -0.17 -6.10
C LEU A 70 -7.42 1.22 -5.64
N ASP A 71 -8.10 1.93 -6.53
CA ASP A 71 -8.96 3.06 -6.14
C ASP A 71 -10.29 2.49 -5.64
N VAL A 72 -10.54 2.68 -4.35
CA VAL A 72 -11.73 2.19 -3.63
C VAL A 72 -13.00 2.90 -4.08
N HIS A 73 -12.92 4.14 -4.55
CA HIS A 73 -14.08 4.90 -4.99
C HIS A 73 -14.53 4.47 -6.37
N THR A 74 -13.57 4.32 -7.29
CA THR A 74 -13.87 3.92 -8.66
C THR A 74 -13.89 2.40 -8.86
N GLN A 75 -13.46 1.64 -7.85
CA GLN A 75 -13.33 0.17 -7.92
C GLN A 75 -12.43 -0.24 -9.10
N ARG A 76 -11.37 0.54 -9.36
CA ARG A 76 -10.44 0.33 -10.47
C ARG A 76 -9.03 0.10 -9.98
N ILE A 77 -8.38 -0.89 -10.58
CA ILE A 77 -6.94 -1.08 -10.43
C ILE A 77 -6.22 -0.03 -11.27
N VAL A 78 -5.52 0.87 -10.58
CA VAL A 78 -4.75 1.98 -11.18
C VAL A 78 -3.34 1.51 -11.56
N TYR A 79 -2.77 0.60 -10.77
CA TYR A 79 -1.48 -0.03 -11.03
C TYR A 79 -1.59 -1.53 -10.81
N ASP A 80 -0.97 -2.31 -11.70
CA ASP A 80 -0.74 -3.73 -11.51
C ASP A 80 0.62 -4.09 -12.11
N MET A 81 1.58 -4.48 -11.26
CA MET A 81 2.95 -4.70 -11.71
C MET A 81 3.67 -5.75 -10.88
N ARG A 82 4.54 -6.52 -11.54
CA ARG A 82 5.46 -7.42 -10.85
C ARG A 82 6.62 -6.62 -10.28
N VAL A 83 6.76 -6.65 -8.96
CA VAL A 83 7.78 -5.90 -8.21
C VAL A 83 8.83 -6.79 -7.55
N HIS A 84 8.48 -8.05 -7.35
CA HIS A 84 9.27 -9.08 -6.69
C HIS A 84 9.31 -10.35 -7.55
N THR A 85 10.32 -11.20 -7.34
CA THR A 85 10.43 -12.48 -8.06
C THR A 85 9.63 -13.60 -7.38
N ASP A 86 9.26 -13.40 -6.11
CA ASP A 86 8.47 -14.32 -5.28
C ASP A 86 7.33 -13.56 -4.54
N ASP A 87 6.53 -14.26 -3.74
CA ASP A 87 5.38 -13.76 -3.00
C ASP A 87 5.70 -12.53 -2.15
N ILE A 88 4.84 -11.51 -2.27
CA ILE A 88 4.83 -10.39 -1.33
C ILE A 88 4.28 -10.90 0.01
N ARG A 89 4.79 -10.41 1.14
CA ARG A 89 4.32 -10.82 2.49
C ARG A 89 3.88 -9.68 3.35
N CYS A 90 4.48 -8.52 3.15
CA CYS A 90 4.10 -7.32 3.84
C CYS A 90 4.01 -6.20 2.83
N VAL A 91 2.94 -5.43 2.94
CA VAL A 91 2.85 -4.10 2.34
C VAL A 91 2.51 -3.16 3.48
N VAL A 92 3.27 -2.08 3.61
CA VAL A 92 2.96 -0.99 4.53
C VAL A 92 3.06 0.33 3.79
N SER A 93 2.29 1.32 4.24
CA SER A 93 2.40 2.67 3.73
C SER A 93 2.56 3.65 4.87
N ALA A 94 3.34 4.68 4.63
CA ALA A 94 3.48 5.82 5.52
C ALA A 94 3.30 7.12 4.76
N TYR A 95 2.71 8.10 5.46
CA TYR A 95 2.74 9.47 5.00
C TYR A 95 4.13 10.05 5.23
N THR A 96 4.79 10.47 4.17
CA THR A 96 6.09 11.14 4.24
C THR A 96 5.89 12.60 3.85
N PRO A 97 6.03 13.56 4.79
CA PRO A 97 5.99 14.96 4.44
C PRO A 97 7.13 15.26 3.47
N SER A 98 6.80 15.83 2.31
CA SER A 98 7.83 16.31 1.39
C SER A 98 8.60 17.44 2.06
N PRO A 99 9.94 17.41 2.10
CA PRO A 99 10.74 18.54 2.59
C PRO A 99 10.74 19.73 1.60
N SER A 100 10.13 19.57 0.42
CA SER A 100 10.04 20.60 -0.60
C SER A 100 8.90 21.59 -0.30
N PRO A 101 9.08 22.88 -0.66
CA PRO A 101 8.03 23.89 -0.52
C PRO A 101 6.82 23.65 -1.43
N SER A 102 6.94 22.77 -2.44
CA SER A 102 5.77 22.28 -3.19
C SER A 102 5.16 21.08 -2.46
N PRO A 103 3.88 21.16 -2.05
CA PRO A 103 3.18 20.08 -1.34
C PRO A 103 2.83 18.97 -2.33
N SER A 104 3.84 18.21 -2.76
CA SER A 104 3.62 16.88 -3.32
C SER A 104 3.38 15.95 -2.15
N PHE A 105 2.10 15.64 -1.90
CA PHE A 105 1.73 14.61 -0.94
C PHE A 105 2.25 13.28 -1.48
N MET A 106 3.32 12.79 -0.90
CA MET A 106 3.95 11.56 -1.32
C MET A 106 3.71 10.52 -0.24
N HIS A 107 2.94 9.50 -0.59
CA HIS A 107 2.87 8.29 0.21
C HIS A 107 4.09 7.45 -0.12
N THR A 108 4.80 6.99 0.89
CA THR A 108 5.80 5.94 0.69
C THR A 108 5.12 4.60 0.93
N ILE A 109 5.34 3.65 0.04
CA ILE A 109 4.89 2.27 0.14
C ILE A 109 6.14 1.40 0.24
N LEU A 110 6.11 0.43 1.15
CA LEU A 110 7.12 -0.61 1.25
C LEU A 110 6.45 -1.95 0.99
N SER A 111 7.06 -2.74 0.12
CA SER A 111 6.74 -4.15 -0.08
C SER A 111 7.90 -5.01 0.37
N THR A 112 7.64 -6.16 1.01
CA THR A 112 8.65 -7.18 1.32
C THR A 112 8.24 -8.53 0.75
N SER A 113 9.23 -9.36 0.45
CA SER A 113 9.01 -10.59 -0.31
C SER A 113 9.82 -11.79 0.19
N TYR A 114 9.37 -12.97 -0.23
CA TYR A 114 10.09 -14.22 -0.08
C TYR A 114 11.38 -14.30 -0.91
N ASP A 115 11.60 -13.39 -1.85
CA ASP A 115 12.84 -13.26 -2.61
C ASP A 115 13.99 -12.57 -1.84
N SER A 116 13.86 -12.43 -0.53
CA SER A 116 14.81 -11.77 0.37
C SER A 116 15.04 -10.28 0.08
N THR A 117 14.12 -9.63 -0.65
CA THR A 117 14.19 -8.19 -0.94
C THR A 117 12.99 -7.41 -0.41
N GLY A 118 13.23 -6.13 -0.14
CA GLY A 118 12.19 -5.12 0.04
C GLY A 118 12.25 -4.10 -1.09
N CYS A 119 11.11 -3.54 -1.50
CA CYS A 119 11.08 -2.43 -2.45
C CYS A 119 10.38 -1.22 -1.85
N VAL A 120 10.98 -0.04 -2.00
CA VAL A 120 10.43 1.24 -1.54
C VAL A 120 9.89 1.99 -2.74
N TRP A 121 8.66 2.48 -2.61
CA TRP A 121 7.91 3.15 -3.68
C TRP A 121 7.39 4.49 -3.20
N GLY A 122 7.41 5.46 -4.10
CA GLY A 122 6.76 6.75 -3.96
C GLY A 122 5.46 6.76 -4.73
N TYR A 123 4.37 7.10 -4.06
CA TYR A 123 3.07 7.27 -4.67
C TYR A 123 2.60 8.70 -4.48
N THR A 124 2.39 9.40 -5.59
CA THR A 124 1.83 10.75 -5.60
C THR A 124 0.43 10.67 -6.21
N PRO A 125 -0.64 10.80 -5.41
CA PRO A 125 -1.98 10.87 -5.94
C PRO A 125 -2.14 12.17 -6.72
N SER A 126 -2.83 12.11 -7.85
CA SER A 126 -3.23 13.30 -8.57
C SER A 126 -4.72 13.23 -8.96
N PRO A 127 -5.51 14.26 -8.63
CA PRO A 127 -6.92 14.32 -9.02
C PRO A 127 -7.11 14.72 -10.49
N SER A 128 -6.13 15.37 -11.12
CA SER A 128 -6.23 15.96 -12.46
C SER A 128 -5.18 15.48 -13.45
N SER A 129 -4.17 14.74 -12.99
CA SER A 129 -3.17 14.09 -13.83
C SER A 129 -3.09 12.60 -13.49
N SER A 130 -2.32 11.84 -14.28
CA SER A 130 -2.03 10.45 -13.95
C SER A 130 -1.30 10.42 -12.61
N SER A 131 -1.91 9.83 -11.57
CA SER A 131 -1.23 9.49 -10.32
C SER A 131 0.07 8.77 -10.66
N THR A 132 1.17 9.02 -9.93
CA THR A 132 2.49 8.47 -10.26
C THR A 132 2.96 7.50 -9.20
N LEU A 133 3.39 6.31 -9.62
CA LEU A 133 4.07 5.34 -8.77
C LEU A 133 5.53 5.20 -9.24
N GLN A 134 6.49 5.50 -8.38
CA GLN A 134 7.92 5.48 -8.69
C GLN A 134 8.68 4.58 -7.72
N LYS A 135 9.56 3.71 -8.23
CA LYS A 135 10.48 2.96 -7.38
C LYS A 135 11.58 3.88 -6.85
N LEU A 136 11.71 3.96 -5.53
CA LEU A 136 12.70 4.81 -4.85
C LEU A 136 13.96 4.03 -4.47
N GLY A 137 13.82 2.73 -4.20
CA GLY A 137 14.95 1.90 -3.77
C GLY A 137 14.59 0.43 -3.59
N VAL A 138 15.64 -0.36 -3.34
CA VAL A 138 15.56 -1.79 -3.02
C VAL A 138 16.37 -2.03 -1.75
N LEU A 139 15.76 -2.74 -0.80
CA LEU A 139 16.40 -3.24 0.41
C LEU A 139 16.91 -4.66 0.08
N VAL A 140 18.22 -4.83 0.00
CA VAL A 140 18.85 -6.09 -0.42
C VAL A 140 20.14 -6.32 0.34
N GLY A 141 20.50 -7.59 0.55
CA GLY A 141 21.80 -8.01 1.06
C GLY A 141 21.92 -8.09 2.59
N ALA A 142 20.98 -7.52 3.35
CA ALA A 142 20.97 -7.67 4.81
C ALA A 142 20.26 -8.94 5.27
N HIS A 143 19.14 -9.30 4.63
CA HIS A 143 18.44 -10.55 4.89
C HIS A 143 18.99 -11.66 3.99
N THR A 144 19.27 -12.83 4.56
CA THR A 144 19.76 -14.02 3.83
C THR A 144 18.64 -15.00 3.48
N ASP A 145 17.43 -14.80 4.01
CA ASP A 145 16.21 -15.53 3.70
C ASP A 145 15.03 -14.53 3.57
N LYS A 146 13.82 -15.05 3.36
CA LYS A 146 12.54 -14.34 3.18
C LYS A 146 12.39 -13.17 4.15
N ILE A 147 11.91 -12.03 3.64
CA ILE A 147 11.49 -10.90 4.49
C ILE A 147 9.99 -11.00 4.79
N LEU A 148 9.66 -11.22 6.06
CA LEU A 148 8.31 -11.58 6.50
C LEU A 148 7.43 -10.38 6.86
N SER A 149 8.03 -9.34 7.44
CA SER A 149 7.30 -8.16 7.89
C SER A 149 8.16 -6.92 7.82
N ALA A 150 7.51 -5.76 7.77
CA ALA A 150 8.16 -4.48 7.87
C ALA A 150 7.28 -3.42 8.52
N LEU A 151 7.92 -2.36 8.99
CA LEU A 151 7.25 -1.16 9.50
C LEU A 151 8.07 0.08 9.19
N TYR A 152 7.37 1.19 8.96
CA TYR A 152 7.97 2.52 8.91
C TYR A 152 8.13 3.08 10.32
N VAL A 153 9.29 3.69 10.59
CA VAL A 153 9.54 4.38 11.86
C VAL A 153 9.50 5.89 11.65
N GLN A 154 8.61 6.54 12.41
CA GLN A 154 8.44 7.99 12.47
C GLN A 154 8.70 8.53 13.88
N PRO A 155 9.19 9.77 14.04
CA PRO A 155 9.69 10.68 13.00
C PRO A 155 11.18 10.38 12.71
N GLY A 156 11.54 10.13 11.45
CA GLY A 156 12.94 9.81 11.10
C GLY A 156 13.11 9.11 9.77
N GLY A 157 12.07 8.47 9.24
CA GLY A 157 12.07 7.97 7.86
C GLY A 157 12.88 6.69 7.65
N GLY A 158 13.08 5.90 8.72
CA GLY A 158 13.68 4.57 8.62
C GLY A 158 12.66 3.46 8.45
N VAL A 159 13.15 2.27 8.12
CA VAL A 159 12.36 1.04 8.00
C VAL A 159 12.95 -0.02 8.92
N VAL A 160 12.12 -0.77 9.63
CA VAL A 160 12.53 -2.04 10.25
C VAL A 160 11.95 -3.17 9.42
N THR A 161 12.75 -4.19 9.12
CA THR A 161 12.29 -5.45 8.54
C THR A 161 12.62 -6.62 9.44
N THR A 162 11.82 -7.68 9.37
CA THR A 162 12.09 -8.96 10.02
C THR A 162 12.11 -10.09 8.99
N GLY A 163 13.02 -11.04 9.18
CA GLY A 163 13.25 -12.12 8.22
C GLY A 163 13.12 -13.52 8.80
N ALA A 164 12.97 -14.50 7.91
CA ALA A 164 13.02 -15.93 8.24
C ALA A 164 14.44 -16.41 8.63
N ASP A 165 15.46 -15.59 8.35
CA ASP A 165 16.84 -15.75 8.81
C ASP A 165 17.03 -15.42 10.31
N GLY A 166 15.95 -15.09 11.01
CA GLY A 166 15.97 -14.73 12.43
C GLY A 166 16.52 -13.33 12.72
N GLN A 167 16.75 -12.51 11.68
CA GLN A 167 17.29 -11.16 11.83
C GLN A 167 16.18 -10.11 11.90
N VAL A 168 16.49 -9.02 12.61
CA VAL A 168 15.76 -7.76 12.57
C VAL A 168 16.72 -6.71 12.00
N VAL A 169 16.37 -6.10 10.88
CA VAL A 169 17.23 -5.16 10.18
C VAL A 169 16.62 -3.77 10.22
N TRP A 170 17.42 -2.79 10.63
CA TRP A 170 17.10 -1.37 10.52
C TRP A 170 17.72 -0.79 9.24
N TRP A 171 16.88 -0.16 8.42
CA TRP A 171 17.24 0.55 7.21
C TRP A 171 16.98 2.03 7.44
N GLY A 172 17.96 2.71 8.02
CA GLY A 172 17.97 4.15 8.19
C GLY A 172 19.06 4.82 7.35
N ARG A 173 19.01 6.15 7.31
CA ARG A 173 20.20 6.95 7.05
C ARG A 173 20.96 7.19 8.35
#